data_AF-A0A2N2HKJ2-F1
#
_entry.id   AF-A0A2N2HKJ2-F1
#
_cell.length_a   1.000
_cell.length_b   1.000
_cell.length_c   1.000
_cell.angle_alpha   90.00
_cell.angle_beta   90.00
_cell.angle_gamma   90.00
#
_symmetry.space_group_name_H-M   'P 1'
#
loop_
_entity.id
_entity.type
_entity.pdbx_description
1 polymer ?
#
loop_
_entity_poly.entity_id
_entity_poly.type
_entity_poly.pdbx_seq_one_letter_code
_entity_poly.pdbx_strand_id
1 'polypeptide(L)'
;MREVTKQQFKEMYFRYGKGITGWTQEYWDKFYEKEKDPPMRCMLRMPESPKHSRMMIVDDFTAKEYRMFFLTEDEEESFFDR
;
A
#
# COMPACT_ATOMS: atom_id res chain seq x y z
N MET A 1 11.58 1.89 -4.44
CA MET A 1 10.88 1.03 -3.46
C MET A 1 11.76 -0.17 -3.17
N ARG A 2 11.67 -0.78 -1.99
CA ARG A 2 12.36 -2.05 -1.67
C ARG A 2 11.36 -3.20 -1.66
N GLU A 3 11.79 -4.39 -2.05
CA GLU A 3 10.97 -5.60 -1.90
C GLU A 3 10.92 -6.01 -0.42
N VAL A 4 9.75 -6.44 0.04
CA VAL A 4 9.49 -6.88 1.42
C VAL A 4 8.65 -8.16 1.40
N THR A 5 8.62 -8.88 2.53
CA THR A 5 7.74 -10.03 2.65
C THR A 5 6.27 -9.60 2.74
N LYS A 6 5.34 -10.49 2.38
CA LYS A 6 3.90 -10.26 2.55
C LYS A 6 3.52 -9.93 3.99
N GLN A 7 4.20 -10.55 4.97
CA GLN A 7 4.00 -10.25 6.38
C GLN A 7 4.43 -8.82 6.73
N GLN A 8 5.61 -8.38 6.30
CA GLN A 8 6.07 -7.00 6.53
C GLN A 8 5.15 -5.99 5.85
N PHE A 9 4.66 -6.31 4.64
CA PHE A 9 3.69 -5.49 3.93
C PHE A 9 2.36 -5.38 4.69
N LYS A 10 1.86 -6.50 5.23
CA LYS A 10 0.66 -6.57 6.09
C LYS A 10 0.83 -5.76 7.37
N GLU A 11 1.98 -5.85 8.02
CA GLU A 11 2.29 -5.06 9.21
C GLU A 11 2.24 -3.55 8.92
N MET A 12 2.79 -3.11 7.79
CA MET A 12 2.73 -1.69 7.38
C MET A 12 1.33 -1.24 7.00
N TYR A 13 0.58 -2.10 6.30
CA TYR A 13 -0.82 -1.88 5.97
C TYR A 13 -1.63 -1.54 7.23
N PHE A 14 -1.56 -2.36 8.27
CA PHE A 14 -2.33 -2.13 9.49
C PHE A 14 -1.78 -0.99 10.33
N ARG A 15 -0.45 -0.82 10.36
CA ARG A 15 0.19 0.26 11.13
C ARG A 15 -0.21 1.64 10.63
N TYR A 16 -0.30 1.83 9.32
CA TYR A 16 -0.54 3.14 8.72
C TYR A 16 -1.94 3.32 8.14
N GLY A 17 -2.64 2.24 7.80
CA GLY A 17 -4.00 2.30 7.28
C GLY A 17 -5.03 2.81 8.28
N LYS A 18 -4.76 2.66 9.59
CA LYS A 18 -5.50 3.25 10.73
C LYS A 18 -7.04 3.25 10.64
N GLY A 19 -7.66 2.33 9.88
CA GLY A 19 -9.12 2.13 9.79
C GLY A 19 -9.96 3.27 9.20
N ILE A 20 -9.45 4.51 9.15
CA ILE A 20 -10.19 5.72 8.74
C ILE A 20 -10.24 5.85 7.21
N THR A 21 -9.24 5.33 6.49
CA THR A 21 -9.07 5.54 5.03
C THR A 21 -9.45 4.31 4.20
N GLY A 22 -10.36 3.46 4.68
CA GLY A 22 -10.81 2.25 3.96
C GLY A 22 -9.85 1.06 4.01
N TRP A 23 -8.66 1.21 4.61
CA TRP A 23 -7.68 0.13 4.80
C TRP A 23 -8.05 -0.76 6.00
N THR A 24 -9.08 -1.59 5.82
CA THR A 24 -9.57 -2.51 6.86
C THR A 24 -9.02 -3.93 6.71
N GLN A 25 -9.21 -4.76 7.74
CA GLN A 25 -8.95 -6.20 7.67
C GLN A 25 -9.76 -6.85 6.55
N GLU A 26 -11.03 -6.49 6.41
CA GLU A 26 -11.92 -7.02 5.38
C GLU A 26 -11.43 -6.68 3.96
N TYR A 27 -10.90 -5.47 3.77
CA TYR A 27 -10.30 -5.07 2.49
C TYR A 27 -9.03 -5.89 2.21
N TRP A 28 -8.17 -6.06 3.22
CA TRP A 28 -6.98 -6.90 3.10
C TRP A 28 -7.33 -8.34 2.70
N ASP A 29 -8.29 -8.96 3.39
CA ASP A 29 -8.70 -10.34 3.14
C ASP A 29 -9.30 -10.53 1.75
N LYS A 30 -10.00 -9.51 1.26
CA LYS A 30 -10.60 -9.51 -0.07
C LYS A 30 -9.55 -9.42 -1.18
N PHE A 31 -8.52 -8.58 -1.02
CA PHE A 31 -7.63 -8.21 -2.13
C PHE A 31 -6.22 -8.79 -2.04
N TYR A 32 -5.65 -8.90 -0.84
CA TYR A 32 -4.21 -9.15 -0.65
C TYR A 32 -3.90 -10.45 0.09
N GLU A 33 -4.80 -10.96 0.95
CA GLU A 33 -4.55 -12.17 1.73
C GLU A 33 -4.36 -13.41 0.83
N LYS A 34 -5.20 -13.54 -0.20
CA LYS A 34 -5.09 -14.63 -1.17
C LYS A 34 -3.89 -14.42 -2.10
N GLU A 35 -3.14 -15.49 -2.32
CA GLU A 35 -2.06 -15.48 -3.31
C GLU A 35 -2.65 -15.36 -4.72
N LYS A 36 -2.00 -14.57 -5.58
CA LYS A 36 -2.37 -14.46 -7.00
C LYS A 36 -1.61 -15.50 -7.81
N ASP A 37 -2.14 -15.83 -8.99
CA ASP A 37 -1.45 -16.62 -10.00
C ASP A 37 -1.33 -15.79 -11.29
N PRO A 38 -0.13 -15.35 -11.69
CA PRO A 38 1.16 -15.56 -11.01
C PRO A 38 1.29 -14.75 -9.71
N PRO A 39 2.20 -15.16 -8.79
CA PRO A 39 2.45 -14.43 -7.53
C PRO A 39 2.86 -12.97 -7.75
N MET A 40 2.40 -12.10 -6.87
CA MET A 40 2.70 -10.66 -6.87
C MET A 40 3.78 -10.36 -5.82
N ARG A 41 4.79 -9.55 -6.19
CA ARG A 41 5.84 -9.09 -5.27
C ARG A 41 5.35 -7.90 -4.45
N CYS A 42 5.72 -7.85 -3.17
CA CYS A 42 5.34 -6.75 -2.28
C CYS A 42 6.46 -5.71 -2.22
N MET A 43 6.17 -4.48 -2.67
CA MET A 43 7.13 -3.38 -2.76
C MET A 43 6.73 -2.24 -1.82
N LEU A 44 7.68 -1.77 -1.02
CA LEU A 44 7.45 -0.74 0.00
C LEU A 44 8.41 0.45 -0.17
N ARG A 45 7.86 1.66 -0.09
CA ARG A 45 8.60 2.90 0.23
C ARG A 45 8.09 3.42 1.58
N MET A 46 8.98 3.51 2.57
CA MET A 46 8.65 4.08 3.88
C MET A 46 8.31 5.57 3.76
N PRO A 47 7.49 6.13 4.68
CA PRO A 47 7.23 7.56 4.69
C PRO A 47 8.53 8.32 4.96
N GLU A 48 8.78 9.37 4.19
CA GLU A 48 10.03 10.16 4.28
C GLU A 48 10.01 11.13 5.47
N SER A 49 8.83 11.48 5.94
CA SER A 49 8.62 12.36 7.10
C SER A 49 7.26 12.10 7.74
N PRO A 50 7.01 12.61 8.96
CA PRO A 50 5.70 12.50 9.61
C PRO A 50 4.52 13.09 8.82
N LYS A 51 4.81 13.96 7.83
CA LYS A 51 3.77 14.52 6.94
C LYS A 51 3.26 13.51 5.91
N HIS A 52 4.06 12.50 5.56
CA HIS A 52 3.67 11.45 4.63
C HIS A 52 2.84 10.40 5.37
N SER A 53 1.58 10.73 5.64
CA SER A 53 0.68 9.93 6.45
C SER A 53 -0.39 9.21 5.63
N ARG A 54 -0.59 9.60 4.36
CA ARG A 54 -1.61 9.04 3.46
C ARG A 54 -1.05 7.79 2.77
N MET A 55 -1.45 6.62 3.27
CA MET A 55 -1.01 5.34 2.70
C MET A 55 -1.76 5.04 1.40
N MET A 56 -1.01 4.73 0.34
CA MET A 56 -1.51 4.32 -0.96
C MET A 56 -0.97 2.94 -1.32
N ILE A 57 -1.80 2.13 -1.99
CA ILE A 57 -1.40 0.85 -2.57
C ILE A 57 -1.87 0.82 -4.02
N VAL A 58 -0.93 0.51 -4.92
CA VAL A 58 -1.20 0.33 -6.35
C VAL A 58 -0.87 -1.10 -6.75
N ASP A 59 -1.80 -1.71 -7.48
CA ASP A 59 -1.63 -3.02 -8.10
C ASP A 59 -1.05 -2.84 -9.51
N ASP A 60 0.24 -3.06 -9.67
CA ASP A 60 0.92 -3.05 -10.98
C ASP A 60 0.94 -4.49 -11.54
N PHE A 61 -0.10 -4.86 -12.28
CA PHE A 61 -0.22 -6.18 -12.89
C PHE A 61 0.83 -6.46 -13.98
N THR A 62 1.36 -5.41 -14.62
CA THR A 62 2.41 -5.56 -15.65
C THR A 62 3.74 -5.97 -15.00
N ALA A 63 4.13 -5.29 -13.93
CA ALA A 63 5.34 -5.61 -13.17
C ALA A 63 5.16 -6.76 -12.15
N LYS A 64 3.91 -7.20 -11.94
CA LYS A 64 3.48 -8.17 -10.93
C LYS A 64 3.85 -7.71 -9.52
N GLU A 65 3.49 -6.48 -9.17
CA GLU A 65 3.88 -5.83 -7.92
C GLU A 65 2.68 -5.18 -7.22
N TYR A 66 2.60 -5.36 -5.90
CA TYR A 66 1.84 -4.48 -5.02
C TYR A 66 2.77 -3.41 -4.48
N ARG A 67 2.46 -2.14 -4.74
CA ARG A 67 3.32 -1.00 -4.37
C ARG A 67 2.67 -0.17 -3.28
N MET A 68 3.20 -0.26 -2.07
CA MET A 68 2.82 0.59 -0.95
C MET A 68 3.77 1.78 -0.81
N PHE A 69 3.19 2.97 -0.70
CA PHE A 69 3.91 4.21 -0.45
C PHE A 69 3.02 5.19 0.31
N PHE A 70 3.65 6.28 0.75
CA PHE A 70 2.99 7.28 1.58
C PHE A 70 3.13 8.64 0.91
N LEU A 71 2.05 9.40 0.92
CA LEU A 71 1.94 10.75 0.41
C LEU A 71 1.64 11.71 1.56
N THR A 72 1.99 12.96 1.37
CA THR A 72 1.37 14.08 2.08
C THR A 72 -0.07 14.27 1.60
N GLU A 73 -0.85 15.06 2.33
CA GLU A 73 -2.22 15.41 1.94
C GLU A 73 -2.25 16.17 0.60
N ASP A 74 -1.40 17.18 0.44
CA ASP A 74 -1.27 17.95 -0.81
C ASP A 74 -0.91 17.08 -2.03
N GLU A 75 -0.04 16.07 -1.82
CA GLU A 75 0.33 15.12 -2.87
C GLU A 75 -0.79 14.15 -3.22
N GLU A 76 -1.61 13.74 -2.24
CA GLU A 76 -2.78 12.90 -2.47
C GLU A 76 -3.83 13.64 -3.31
N GLU A 77 -4.16 14.89 -2.95
CA GLU A 77 -5.10 15.73 -3.71
C GLU A 77 -4.64 15.90 -5.16
N SER A 78 -3.38 16.27 -5.36
CA SER A 78 -2.78 16.43 -6.70
C SER A 78 -2.70 15.13 -7.51
N PHE A 79 -2.71 13.97 -6.85
CA PHE A 79 -2.64 12.67 -7.49
C PHE A 79 -3.97 12.25 -8.11
N PHE A 80 -5.10 12.64 -7.49
CA PHE A 80 -6.44 12.32 -7.97
C PHE A 80 -7.05 13.39 -8.89
N ASP A 81 -6.53 14.62 -8.87
CA ASP A 81 -6.99 15.73 -9.71
C ASP A 81 -6.43 15.72 -11.16
N ARG A 82 -5.91 14.59 -11.65
CA ARG A 82 -5.32 14.45 -13.00
C ARG A 82 -6.09 13.55 -13.94
#